data_AF-A0A9D6CER6-F1
#
_entry.id   AF-A0A9D6CER6-F1
#
_cell.length_a   1.000
_cell.length_b   1.000
_cell.length_c   1.000
_cell.angle_alpha   90.00
_cell.angle_beta   90.00
_cell.angle_gamma   90.00
#
_symmetry.space_group_name_H-M   'P 1'
#
loop_
_entity.id
_entity.type
_entity.pdbx_description
1 polymer ?
#
loop_
_entity_poly.entity_id
_entity_poly.type
_entity_poly.pdbx_seq_one_letter_code
_entity_poly.pdbx_strand_id
1 'polypeptide(L)'
;MAVVQLLFDFALEHLGFGPRRPRRASKEASKEASKRPPKRTRPPRPRTHAVVQVQHLSSDAPRMPRPPRGIDHEKPSQRRYDAVVTQMLAAHGLAVRRWRNSLSGVAIERTFRDGRVERTIESPYPTSPLRLAIFLHEVGHHVLGLGVHKPRCLEEFLAWRFAIDRMDEMGFPTAGAVARRFERSMRYAVAKSTRRGIRALPSEVARFAA
;
A
#
# COMPACT_ATOMS: atom_id res chain seq x y z
N MET A 1 4.00 -2.02 -23.51
CA MET A 1 4.22 -2.77 -22.25
C MET A 1 3.39 -2.11 -21.17
N ALA A 2 2.24 -2.68 -20.84
CA ALA A 2 1.28 -2.07 -19.92
C ALA A 2 1.81 -2.13 -18.49
N VAL A 3 2.01 -0.97 -17.87
CA VAL A 3 2.16 -0.87 -16.41
C VAL A 3 0.79 -1.24 -15.86
N VAL A 4 0.63 -2.46 -15.31
CA VAL A 4 -0.59 -2.83 -14.58
C VAL A 4 -0.53 -2.17 -13.21
N GLN A 5 -0.68 -0.84 -13.20
CA GLN A 5 -1.00 -0.07 -12.02
C GLN A 5 -2.50 -0.28 -11.79
N LEU A 6 -2.90 -1.39 -11.16
CA LEU A 6 -4.29 -1.57 -10.71
C LEU A 6 -4.53 -0.65 -9.50
N LEU A 7 -4.75 0.62 -9.82
CA LEU A 7 -5.19 1.68 -8.92
C LEU A 7 -6.55 1.28 -8.35
N PHE A 8 -6.58 1.01 -7.05
CA PHE A 8 -7.82 0.90 -6.31
C PHE A 8 -8.23 2.26 -5.72
N ASP A 9 -9.16 2.92 -6.41
CA ASP A 9 -9.92 4.09 -5.97
C ASP A 9 -10.88 3.75 -4.81
N PHE A 10 -10.37 3.26 -3.69
CA PHE A 10 -11.08 3.29 -2.42
C PHE A 10 -10.62 4.51 -1.57
N ALA A 11 -9.52 5.16 -1.96
CA ALA A 11 -8.78 6.08 -1.09
C ALA A 11 -9.15 7.57 -1.19
N LEU A 12 -10.09 8.01 -2.04
CA LEU A 12 -10.32 9.44 -2.30
C LEU A 12 -11.66 10.04 -1.87
N GLU A 13 -12.68 9.26 -1.49
CA GLU A 13 -14.06 9.81 -1.45
C GLU A 13 -14.82 9.74 -0.12
N HIS A 14 -14.24 9.24 0.98
CA HIS A 14 -14.98 9.09 2.26
C HIS A 14 -14.38 9.85 3.46
N LEU A 15 -13.67 10.95 3.21
CA LEU A 15 -13.47 12.00 4.21
C LEU A 15 -14.15 13.28 3.69
N GLY A 16 -15.28 13.62 4.32
CA GLY A 16 -16.23 14.63 3.85
C GLY A 16 -15.63 15.99 3.49
N PHE A 17 -15.93 16.42 2.26
CA PHE A 17 -15.89 17.82 1.87
C PHE A 17 -17.30 18.22 1.41
N GLY A 18 -17.95 19.07 2.20
CA GLY A 18 -19.14 19.79 1.80
C GLY A 18 -18.88 20.74 0.61
N PRO A 19 -19.93 21.38 0.08
CA PRO A 19 -19.82 22.22 -1.12
C PRO A 19 -18.83 23.38 -0.89
N ARG A 20 -17.83 23.47 -1.79
CA ARG A 20 -16.80 24.51 -1.79
C ARG A 20 -17.44 25.87 -2.14
N ARG A 21 -17.37 26.82 -1.21
CA ARG A 21 -17.60 28.26 -1.48
C ARG A 21 -16.58 28.79 -2.50
N PRO A 22 -16.98 29.65 -3.45
CA PRO A 22 -16.06 30.24 -4.41
C PRO A 22 -15.11 31.22 -3.72
N ARG A 23 -13.81 31.06 -3.97
CA ARG A 23 -12.76 31.93 -3.45
C ARG A 23 -12.53 33.10 -4.43
N ARG A 24 -12.65 34.28 -3.84
CA ARG A 24 -12.46 35.63 -4.40
C ARG A 24 -11.11 35.78 -5.10
N ALA A 25 -11.13 36.38 -6.28
CA ALA A 25 -9.96 36.78 -7.05
C ALA A 25 -9.27 38.00 -6.42
N SER A 26 -7.94 38.00 -6.43
CA SER A 26 -7.13 39.20 -6.29
C SER A 26 -5.87 39.08 -7.16
N LYS A 27 -5.79 39.97 -8.14
CA LYS A 27 -4.59 40.56 -8.75
C LYS A 27 -3.63 41.04 -7.64
N GLU A 28 -2.32 41.27 -7.78
CA GLU A 28 -1.56 41.89 -8.86
C GLU A 28 -0.05 41.79 -8.54
N ALA A 29 0.77 41.88 -9.60
CA ALA A 29 2.17 42.31 -9.76
C ALA A 29 3.16 42.47 -8.58
N SER A 30 4.40 41.99 -8.80
CA SER A 30 5.70 42.72 -8.74
C SER A 30 6.86 41.76 -9.10
N LYS A 31 7.56 41.94 -10.22
CA LYS A 31 8.89 42.59 -10.37
C LYS A 31 9.93 42.16 -9.32
N GLU A 32 11.03 41.54 -9.75
CA GLU A 32 12.38 42.16 -9.82
C GLU A 32 13.42 41.12 -10.25
N ALA A 33 14.33 41.54 -11.12
CA ALA A 33 15.47 40.79 -11.61
C ALA A 33 16.59 40.69 -10.56
N SER A 34 17.30 39.56 -10.49
CA SER A 34 18.62 39.52 -9.85
C SER A 34 19.59 38.55 -10.54
N LYS A 35 20.82 39.05 -10.66
CA LYS A 35 21.88 38.70 -11.60
C LYS A 35 22.64 37.43 -11.21
N ARG A 36 22.95 36.57 -12.19
CA ARG A 36 23.84 35.41 -12.06
C ARG A 36 25.31 35.84 -12.10
N PRO A 37 26.17 35.41 -11.15
CA PRO A 37 27.61 35.59 -11.26
C PRO A 37 28.29 34.50 -12.14
N PRO A 38 29.45 34.80 -12.74
CA PRO A 38 30.10 33.96 -13.76
C PRO A 38 30.83 32.72 -13.20
N LYS A 39 30.89 31.70 -14.05
CA LYS A 39 31.46 30.35 -13.84
C LYS A 39 33.00 30.41 -13.83
N ARG A 40 33.64 30.10 -12.68
CA ARG A 40 35.09 29.88 -12.58
C ARG A 40 35.46 28.50 -13.13
N THR A 41 36.39 28.47 -14.09
CA THR A 41 37.06 27.27 -14.62
C THR A 41 38.11 26.76 -13.63
N ARG A 42 38.05 25.47 -13.27
CA ARG A 42 39.06 24.77 -12.45
C ARG A 42 40.09 24.09 -13.37
N PRO A 43 41.39 24.07 -13.01
CA PRO A 43 42.41 23.32 -13.74
C PRO A 43 42.29 21.79 -13.51
N PRO A 44 42.76 20.96 -14.45
CA PRO A 44 42.73 19.50 -14.34
C PRO A 44 43.71 18.99 -13.29
N ARG A 45 43.25 18.06 -12.43
CA ARG A 45 44.09 17.36 -11.45
C ARG A 45 44.81 16.18 -12.11
N PRO A 46 46.06 15.85 -11.69
CA PRO A 46 46.80 14.69 -12.17
C PRO A 46 46.17 13.38 -11.71
N ARG A 47 46.28 12.36 -12.58
CA ARG A 47 45.75 11.00 -12.40
C ARG A 47 46.50 10.27 -11.29
N THR A 48 45.84 10.06 -10.15
CA THR A 48 46.33 9.18 -9.09
C THR A 48 45.88 7.74 -9.35
N HIS A 49 46.78 6.81 -9.05
CA HIS A 49 46.76 5.37 -9.31
C HIS A 49 45.44 4.65 -9.00
N ALA A 50 45.14 3.67 -9.85
CA ALA A 50 44.06 2.71 -9.68
C ALA A 50 44.28 1.87 -8.40
N VAL A 51 43.57 2.23 -7.34
CA VAL A 51 43.33 1.33 -6.22
C VAL A 51 42.28 0.33 -6.69
N VAL A 52 42.65 -0.96 -6.70
CA VAL A 52 41.75 -2.08 -6.90
C VAL A 52 40.63 -1.97 -5.86
N GLN A 53 39.47 -1.48 -6.29
CA GLN A 53 38.27 -1.46 -5.46
C GLN A 53 37.83 -2.91 -5.29
N VAL A 54 38.10 -3.47 -4.11
CA VAL A 54 37.37 -4.63 -3.61
C VAL A 54 35.89 -4.23 -3.66
N GLN A 55 35.15 -4.87 -4.57
CA GLN A 55 33.72 -4.66 -4.70
C GLN A 55 33.08 -5.14 -3.40
N HIS A 56 32.92 -4.22 -2.46
CA HIS A 56 31.96 -4.35 -1.38
C HIS A 56 30.63 -4.61 -2.09
N LEU A 57 30.16 -5.85 -2.02
CA LEU A 57 28.78 -6.20 -2.30
C LEU A 57 27.95 -5.41 -1.30
N SER A 58 27.59 -4.20 -1.70
CA SER A 58 26.69 -3.33 -0.96
C SER A 58 25.44 -4.14 -0.69
N SER A 59 25.23 -4.48 0.58
CA SER A 59 23.98 -5.03 1.06
C SER A 59 22.92 -3.92 1.00
N ASP A 60 22.53 -3.52 -0.21
CA ASP A 60 21.33 -2.71 -0.47
C ASP A 60 20.10 -3.61 -0.32
N ALA A 61 20.03 -4.31 0.81
CA ALA A 61 18.78 -4.88 1.26
C ALA A 61 17.83 -3.69 1.43
N PRO A 62 16.69 -3.65 0.73
CA PRO A 62 15.78 -2.52 0.79
C PRO A 62 15.38 -2.32 2.25
N ARG A 63 15.85 -1.20 2.84
CA ARG A 63 15.53 -0.88 4.23
C ARG A 63 14.04 -0.68 4.33
N MET A 64 13.38 -1.54 5.11
CA MET A 64 11.96 -1.42 5.37
C MET A 64 11.66 -0.02 5.94
N PRO A 65 10.56 0.62 5.52
CA PRO A 65 10.13 1.88 6.07
C PRO A 65 9.93 1.71 7.57
N ARG A 66 10.51 2.63 8.34
CA ARG A 66 10.38 2.62 9.80
C ARG A 66 8.90 2.74 10.18
N PRO A 67 8.46 2.03 11.23
CA PRO A 67 7.11 2.18 11.76
C PRO A 67 6.84 3.64 12.17
N PRO A 68 5.56 4.06 12.22
CA PRO A 68 5.20 5.39 12.72
C PRO A 68 5.76 5.67 14.12
N ARG A 69 6.15 6.92 14.38
CA ARG A 69 6.66 7.36 15.69
C ARG A 69 5.58 7.28 16.76
N GLY A 70 5.99 7.08 18.02
CA GLY A 70 5.10 7.07 19.19
C GLY A 70 4.36 5.75 19.42
N ILE A 71 4.73 4.68 18.70
CA ILE A 71 4.25 3.34 18.98
C ILE A 71 5.20 2.70 19.99
N ASP A 72 4.64 2.22 21.09
CA ASP A 72 5.37 1.43 22.08
C ASP A 72 5.44 -0.03 21.62
N HIS A 73 6.61 -0.41 21.09
CA HIS A 73 6.91 -1.76 20.62
C HIS A 73 7.15 -2.75 21.76
N GLU A 74 7.35 -2.27 22.99
CA GLU A 74 7.55 -3.13 24.16
C GLU A 74 6.23 -3.68 24.70
N LYS A 75 5.10 -2.99 24.43
CA LYS A 75 3.77 -3.43 24.82
C LYS A 75 3.45 -4.84 24.26
N PRO A 76 3.00 -5.81 25.09
CA PRO A 76 2.75 -7.18 24.64
C PRO A 76 1.78 -7.30 23.46
N SER A 77 0.72 -6.47 23.42
CA SER A 77 -0.21 -6.46 22.29
C SER A 77 0.44 -5.99 21.00
N GLN A 78 1.37 -5.02 21.08
CA GLN A 78 2.06 -4.49 19.91
C GLN A 78 3.10 -5.50 19.40
N ARG A 79 3.85 -6.15 20.29
CA ARG A 79 4.75 -7.25 19.93
C ARG A 79 4.05 -8.35 19.14
N ARG A 80 2.80 -8.70 19.52
CA ARG A 80 1.98 -9.66 18.75
C ARG A 80 1.72 -9.16 17.32
N TYR A 81 1.34 -7.90 17.13
CA TYR A 81 1.14 -7.35 15.79
C TYR A 81 2.44 -7.31 14.98
N ASP A 82 3.54 -6.86 15.60
CA ASP A 82 4.84 -6.76 14.95
C ASP A 82 5.36 -8.13 14.51
N ALA A 83 5.14 -9.17 15.33
CA ALA A 83 5.48 -10.54 14.99
C ALA A 83 4.72 -11.02 13.74
N VAL A 84 3.41 -10.75 13.65
CA VAL A 84 2.61 -11.09 12.46
C VAL A 84 3.10 -10.35 11.23
N VAL A 85 3.42 -9.06 11.34
CA VAL A 85 3.96 -8.28 10.21
C VAL A 85 5.25 -8.91 9.70
N THR A 86 6.22 -9.15 10.58
CA THR A 86 7.50 -9.76 10.21
C THR A 86 7.31 -11.13 9.58
N GLN A 87 6.48 -11.98 10.20
CA GLN A 87 6.19 -13.33 9.71
C GLN A 87 5.57 -13.31 8.31
N MET A 88 4.52 -12.52 8.10
CA MET A 88 3.78 -12.50 6.83
C MET A 88 4.59 -11.90 5.69
N LEU A 89 5.38 -10.86 5.97
CA LEU A 89 6.27 -10.28 4.97
C LEU A 89 7.36 -11.27 4.56
N ALA A 90 7.99 -11.94 5.53
CA ALA A 90 9.03 -12.92 5.26
C ALA A 90 8.49 -14.15 4.52
N ALA A 91 7.37 -14.71 4.98
CA ALA A 91 6.77 -15.93 4.40
C ALA A 91 6.35 -15.76 2.93
N HIS A 92 5.99 -14.55 2.52
CA HIS A 92 5.51 -14.27 1.17
C HIS A 92 6.46 -13.43 0.31
N GLY A 93 7.68 -13.15 0.81
CA GLY A 93 8.68 -12.36 0.10
C GLY A 93 8.19 -10.94 -0.23
N LEU A 94 7.49 -10.31 0.70
CA LEU A 94 6.90 -8.99 0.53
C LEU A 94 7.72 -7.92 1.24
N ALA A 95 7.79 -6.74 0.62
CA ALA A 95 8.34 -5.55 1.26
C ALA A 95 7.25 -4.50 1.51
N VAL A 96 7.37 -3.76 2.61
CA VAL A 96 6.50 -2.60 2.82
C VAL A 96 7.11 -1.42 2.09
N ARG A 97 6.35 -0.77 1.22
CA ARG A 97 6.77 0.47 0.55
C ARG A 97 6.47 1.69 1.41
N ARG A 98 5.30 1.70 2.07
CA ARG A 98 4.86 2.83 2.90
C ARG A 98 3.84 2.40 3.96
N TRP A 99 4.02 2.90 5.18
CA TRP A 99 2.97 2.89 6.20
C TRP A 99 2.00 4.05 5.99
N ARG A 100 0.72 3.74 5.86
CA ARG A 100 -0.36 4.70 5.63
C ARG A 100 -0.97 5.16 6.95
N ASN A 101 -1.42 6.41 6.99
CA ASN A 101 -2.23 6.90 8.12
C ASN A 101 -3.71 6.54 7.94
N SER A 102 -4.16 6.32 6.70
CA SER A 102 -5.53 5.95 6.37
C SER A 102 -5.83 4.48 6.65
N LEU A 103 -7.11 4.16 6.86
CA LEU A 103 -7.61 2.78 6.92
C LEU A 103 -7.81 2.23 5.50
N SER A 104 -6.74 2.17 4.73
CA SER A 104 -6.70 1.60 3.37
C SER A 104 -5.28 1.19 3.02
N GLY A 105 -5.13 0.11 2.27
CA GLY A 105 -3.87 -0.32 1.71
C GLY A 105 -3.90 -0.43 0.19
N VAL A 106 -2.77 -0.84 -0.37
CA VAL A 106 -2.56 -1.16 -1.79
C VAL A 106 -1.48 -2.23 -1.90
N ALA A 107 -1.80 -3.35 -2.53
CA ALA A 107 -0.82 -4.33 -3.02
C ALA A 107 -0.28 -3.93 -4.40
N ILE A 108 1.03 -3.97 -4.56
CA ILE A 108 1.74 -3.53 -5.77
C ILE A 108 2.70 -4.62 -6.21
N GLU A 109 2.57 -5.06 -7.46
CA GLU A 109 3.56 -5.89 -8.14
C GLU A 109 4.16 -5.12 -9.31
N ARG A 110 5.49 -5.17 -9.45
CA ARG A 110 6.24 -4.52 -10.52
C ARG A 110 7.15 -5.52 -11.20
N THR A 111 6.88 -5.81 -12.45
CA THR A 111 7.76 -6.59 -13.31
C THR A 111 8.68 -5.65 -14.07
N PHE A 112 9.98 -5.81 -13.87
CA PHE A 112 11.02 -5.05 -14.57
C PHE A 112 11.32 -5.70 -15.93
N ARG A 113 12.02 -4.96 -16.80
CA ARG A 113 12.38 -5.44 -18.15
C ARG A 113 13.32 -6.66 -18.12
N ASP A 114 14.10 -6.80 -17.06
CA ASP A 114 15.01 -7.91 -16.81
C ASP A 114 14.29 -9.16 -16.26
N GLY A 115 12.96 -9.14 -16.16
CA GLY A 115 12.15 -10.25 -15.63
C GLY A 115 12.07 -10.29 -14.10
N ARG A 116 12.79 -9.42 -13.39
CA ARG A 116 12.71 -9.34 -11.93
C ARG A 116 11.33 -8.85 -11.52
N VAL A 117 10.77 -9.42 -10.45
CA VAL A 117 9.47 -9.02 -9.90
C VAL A 117 9.68 -8.45 -8.50
N GLU A 118 9.19 -7.24 -8.27
CA GLU A 118 9.13 -6.60 -6.96
C GLU A 118 7.70 -6.63 -6.44
N ARG A 119 7.53 -7.16 -5.22
CA ARG A 119 6.24 -7.30 -4.55
C ARG A 119 6.24 -6.44 -3.30
N THR A 120 5.42 -5.39 -3.32
CA THR A 120 5.34 -4.43 -2.23
C THR A 120 3.92 -4.17 -1.79
N ILE A 121 3.76 -3.67 -0.56
CA ILE A 121 2.49 -3.21 -0.04
C ILE A 121 2.59 -1.79 0.53
N GLU A 122 1.48 -1.06 0.46
CA GLU A 122 1.20 0.09 1.31
C GLU A 122 0.05 -0.28 2.22
N SER A 123 0.16 -0.04 3.53
CA SER A 123 -0.91 -0.40 4.48
C SER A 123 -0.84 0.48 5.72
N PRO A 124 -1.93 0.70 6.48
CA PRO A 124 -1.81 1.14 7.86
C PRO A 124 -0.88 0.20 8.65
N TYR A 125 -0.07 0.78 9.53
CA TYR A 125 0.72 0.01 10.47
C TYR A 125 -0.21 -0.68 11.50
N PRO A 126 -0.12 -2.00 11.71
CA PRO A 126 -1.00 -2.71 12.65
C PRO A 126 -0.80 -2.26 14.10
N THR A 127 -1.79 -1.53 14.63
CA THR A 127 -1.90 -1.15 16.05
C THR A 127 -3.23 -1.56 16.67
N SER A 128 -4.09 -2.20 15.89
CA SER A 128 -5.42 -2.68 16.29
C SER A 128 -5.86 -3.82 15.37
N PRO A 129 -6.87 -4.63 15.77
CA PRO A 129 -7.35 -5.74 14.95
C PRO A 129 -7.83 -5.27 13.57
N LEU A 130 -8.46 -4.10 13.49
CA LEU A 130 -8.90 -3.52 12.22
C LEU A 130 -7.73 -3.16 11.29
N ARG A 131 -6.66 -2.58 11.82
CA ARG A 131 -5.47 -2.24 11.02
C ARG A 131 -4.71 -3.50 10.61
N LEU A 132 -4.66 -4.50 11.48
CA LEU A 132 -4.11 -5.81 11.14
C LEU A 132 -4.90 -6.46 9.99
N ALA A 133 -6.23 -6.44 10.05
CA ALA A 133 -7.07 -7.01 9.00
C ALA A 133 -6.80 -6.37 7.62
N ILE A 134 -6.62 -5.04 7.59
CA ILE A 134 -6.28 -4.32 6.35
C ILE A 134 -4.89 -4.74 5.86
N PHE A 135 -3.89 -4.81 6.74
CA PHE A 135 -2.57 -5.28 6.37
C PHE A 135 -2.61 -6.70 5.78
N LEU A 136 -3.30 -7.62 6.44
CA LEU A 136 -3.44 -9.01 5.97
C LEU A 136 -4.26 -9.10 4.67
N HIS A 137 -5.20 -8.18 4.43
CA HIS A 137 -5.92 -8.10 3.16
C HIS A 137 -4.98 -7.74 2.00
N GLU A 138 -4.03 -6.81 2.20
CA GLU A 138 -3.00 -6.52 1.19
C GLU A 138 -2.03 -7.68 0.97
N VAL A 139 -1.70 -8.42 2.04
CA VAL A 139 -0.94 -9.68 1.92
C VAL A 139 -1.74 -10.71 1.12
N GLY A 140 -3.04 -10.84 1.40
CA GLY A 140 -3.95 -11.76 0.71
C GLY A 140 -4.02 -11.52 -0.79
N HIS A 141 -4.04 -10.26 -1.22
CA HIS A 141 -3.93 -9.91 -2.65
C HIS A 141 -2.67 -10.47 -3.31
N HIS A 142 -1.53 -10.42 -2.62
CA HIS A 142 -0.29 -11.02 -3.11
C HIS A 142 -0.35 -12.55 -3.12
N VAL A 143 -0.86 -13.16 -2.04
CA VAL A 143 -0.95 -14.63 -1.92
C VAL A 143 -1.80 -15.24 -3.02
N LEU A 144 -2.92 -14.60 -3.35
CA LEU A 144 -3.84 -15.04 -4.40
C LEU A 144 -3.33 -14.74 -5.83
N GLY A 145 -2.40 -13.80 -5.95
CA GLY A 145 -1.95 -13.23 -7.23
C GLY A 145 -2.86 -12.09 -7.71
N LEU A 146 -2.25 -10.94 -7.98
CA LEU A 146 -2.98 -9.73 -8.39
C LEU A 146 -3.69 -9.93 -9.74
N GLY A 147 -5.01 -9.77 -9.75
CA GLY A 147 -5.81 -9.88 -10.98
C GLY A 147 -6.04 -11.31 -11.50
N VAL A 148 -5.60 -12.33 -10.76
CA VAL A 148 -5.84 -13.74 -11.09
C VAL A 148 -7.34 -14.08 -10.99
N HIS A 149 -7.99 -13.63 -9.92
CA HIS A 149 -9.41 -13.89 -9.70
C HIS A 149 -10.28 -12.81 -10.34
N LYS A 150 -11.26 -13.26 -11.14
CA LYS A 150 -12.24 -12.40 -11.82
C LYS A 150 -13.65 -12.88 -11.49
N PRO A 151 -14.64 -11.97 -11.34
CA PRO A 151 -14.53 -10.51 -11.39
C PRO A 151 -13.76 -9.92 -10.20
N ARG A 152 -13.41 -8.62 -10.26
CA ARG A 152 -12.61 -7.99 -9.21
C ARG A 152 -13.26 -8.06 -7.82
N CYS A 153 -14.59 -8.03 -7.70
CA CYS A 153 -15.27 -8.23 -6.42
C CYS A 153 -15.02 -9.61 -5.79
N LEU A 154 -14.76 -10.66 -6.59
CA LEU A 154 -14.37 -11.98 -6.08
C LEU A 154 -12.95 -11.94 -5.51
N GLU A 155 -12.01 -11.29 -6.19
CA GLU A 155 -10.65 -11.11 -5.68
C GLU A 155 -10.65 -10.39 -4.32
N GLU A 156 -11.43 -9.30 -4.20
CA GLU A 156 -11.61 -8.56 -2.95
C GLU A 156 -12.16 -9.45 -1.83
N PHE A 157 -13.16 -10.29 -2.14
CA PHE A 157 -13.72 -11.24 -1.19
C PHE A 157 -12.68 -12.23 -0.68
N LEU A 158 -11.95 -12.85 -1.60
CA LEU A 158 -10.94 -13.86 -1.27
C LEU A 158 -9.79 -13.25 -0.46
N ALA A 159 -9.34 -12.04 -0.80
CA ALA A 159 -8.33 -11.32 -0.02
C ALA A 159 -8.81 -11.01 1.40
N TRP A 160 -10.09 -10.64 1.57
CA TRP A 160 -10.68 -10.46 2.90
C TRP A 160 -10.84 -11.77 3.68
N ARG A 161 -11.22 -12.87 3.02
CA ARG A 161 -11.29 -14.19 3.65
C ARG A 161 -9.93 -14.63 4.16
N PHE A 162 -8.89 -14.51 3.33
CA PHE A 162 -7.51 -14.73 3.76
C PHE A 162 -7.18 -13.94 5.04
N ALA A 163 -7.51 -12.64 5.07
CA ALA A 163 -7.23 -11.81 6.24
C ALA A 163 -7.96 -12.27 7.51
N ILE A 164 -9.26 -12.58 7.41
CA ILE A 164 -10.10 -13.02 8.52
C ILE A 164 -9.65 -14.39 9.02
N ASP A 165 -9.45 -15.34 8.10
CA ASP A 165 -9.06 -16.71 8.44
C ASP A 165 -7.69 -16.72 9.14
N ARG A 166 -6.72 -15.93 8.65
CA ARG A 166 -5.43 -15.73 9.34
C ARG A 166 -5.57 -15.11 10.73
N MET A 167 -6.45 -14.11 10.88
CA MET A 167 -6.70 -13.50 12.19
C MET A 167 -7.30 -14.51 13.17
N ASP A 168 -8.29 -15.30 12.72
CA ASP A 168 -8.94 -16.32 13.54
C ASP A 168 -7.93 -17.42 13.95
N GLU A 169 -7.11 -17.91 13.00
CA GLU A 169 -6.04 -18.89 13.26
C GLU A 169 -5.03 -18.39 14.31
N MET A 170 -4.71 -17.09 14.30
CA MET A 170 -3.76 -16.47 15.25
C MET A 170 -4.43 -15.96 16.54
N GLY A 171 -5.73 -16.18 16.71
CA GLY A 171 -6.49 -15.76 17.89
C GLY A 171 -6.61 -14.24 18.03
N PHE A 172 -6.79 -13.52 16.93
CA PHE A 172 -7.18 -12.09 16.94
C PHE A 172 -8.70 -11.96 16.76
N PRO A 173 -9.33 -10.97 17.42
CA PRO A 173 -10.77 -10.78 17.31
C PRO A 173 -11.16 -10.22 15.94
N THR A 174 -12.08 -10.91 15.25
CA THR A 174 -12.63 -10.52 13.94
C THR A 174 -14.06 -9.96 14.03
N ALA A 175 -14.70 -10.07 15.19
CA ALA A 175 -16.00 -9.45 15.46
C ALA A 175 -15.92 -7.90 15.53
N GLY A 176 -17.08 -7.25 15.44
CA GLY A 176 -17.19 -5.80 15.63
C GLY A 176 -16.60 -4.99 14.47
N ALA A 177 -15.51 -4.27 14.71
CA ALA A 177 -14.98 -3.30 13.74
C ALA A 177 -14.46 -3.94 12.45
N VAL A 178 -13.84 -5.13 12.55
CA VAL A 178 -13.33 -5.89 11.40
C VAL A 178 -14.51 -6.40 10.56
N ALA A 179 -15.47 -7.11 11.17
CA ALA A 179 -16.69 -7.58 10.49
C ALA A 179 -17.46 -6.45 9.78
N ARG A 180 -17.68 -5.30 10.44
CA ARG A 180 -18.32 -4.14 9.79
C ARG A 180 -17.50 -3.58 8.63
N ARG A 181 -16.17 -3.60 8.72
CA ARG A 181 -15.31 -3.14 7.65
C ARG A 181 -15.37 -4.08 6.45
N PHE A 182 -15.31 -5.38 6.68
CA PHE A 182 -15.46 -6.41 5.67
C PHE A 182 -16.78 -6.25 4.91
N GLU A 183 -17.90 -6.21 5.64
CA GLU A 183 -19.25 -6.04 5.08
C GLU A 183 -19.32 -4.81 4.16
N ARG A 184 -18.88 -3.65 4.66
CA ARG A 184 -18.87 -2.40 3.87
C ARG A 184 -17.96 -2.49 2.64
N SER A 185 -16.78 -3.10 2.78
CA SER A 185 -15.85 -3.27 1.66
C SER A 185 -16.47 -4.13 0.56
N MET A 186 -17.15 -5.21 0.95
CA MET A 186 -17.79 -6.12 0.01
C MET A 186 -18.98 -5.50 -0.71
N ARG A 187 -19.86 -4.79 0.01
CA ARG A 187 -20.96 -4.02 -0.62
C ARG A 187 -20.43 -3.02 -1.65
N TYR A 188 -19.37 -2.29 -1.29
CA TYR A 188 -18.74 -1.35 -2.22
C TYR A 188 -18.15 -2.06 -3.45
N ALA A 189 -17.42 -3.17 -3.26
CA ALA A 189 -16.80 -3.90 -4.36
C ALA A 189 -17.85 -4.49 -5.33
N VAL A 190 -18.95 -5.02 -4.79
CA VAL A 190 -20.09 -5.51 -5.57
C VAL A 190 -20.77 -4.36 -6.31
N ALA A 191 -21.16 -3.28 -5.62
CA ALA A 191 -21.80 -2.12 -6.25
C ALA A 191 -20.92 -1.50 -7.36
N LYS A 192 -19.60 -1.42 -7.15
CA LYS A 192 -18.65 -0.95 -8.16
C LYS A 192 -18.58 -1.89 -9.37
N SER A 193 -18.66 -3.20 -9.16
CA SER A 193 -18.65 -4.19 -10.25
C SER A 193 -19.96 -4.15 -11.04
N THR A 194 -21.10 -4.01 -10.36
CA THR A 194 -22.42 -3.82 -10.99
C THR A 194 -22.46 -2.56 -11.85
N ARG A 195 -22.01 -1.42 -11.33
CA ARG A 195 -21.91 -0.17 -12.11
C ARG A 195 -20.99 -0.28 -13.32
N ARG A 196 -20.01 -1.19 -13.30
CA ARG A 196 -19.11 -1.49 -14.42
C ARG A 196 -19.70 -2.52 -15.40
N GLY A 197 -20.94 -2.96 -15.21
CA GLY A 197 -21.66 -3.82 -16.16
C GLY A 197 -21.31 -5.30 -16.05
N ILE A 198 -21.01 -5.81 -14.85
CA ILE A 198 -20.83 -7.25 -14.67
C ILE A 198 -22.11 -8.01 -15.07
N ARG A 199 -21.97 -9.09 -15.86
CA ARG A 199 -23.11 -9.87 -16.36
C ARG A 199 -23.74 -10.78 -15.30
N ALA A 200 -22.91 -11.35 -14.43
CA ALA A 200 -23.34 -12.26 -13.37
C ALA A 200 -22.46 -12.05 -12.13
N LEU A 201 -23.08 -11.94 -10.96
CA LEU A 201 -22.36 -11.86 -9.70
C LEU A 201 -21.97 -13.27 -9.22
N PRO A 202 -20.73 -13.47 -8.75
CA PRO A 202 -20.33 -14.72 -8.12
C PRO A 202 -21.18 -15.03 -6.89
N SER A 203 -21.47 -16.31 -6.66
CA SER A 203 -22.33 -16.77 -5.57
C SER A 203 -21.84 -16.34 -4.18
N GLU A 204 -20.53 -16.31 -4.01
CA GLU A 204 -19.80 -15.98 -2.79
C GLU A 204 -20.04 -14.53 -2.35
N VAL A 205 -20.29 -13.65 -3.32
CA VAL A 205 -20.49 -12.22 -3.10
C VAL A 205 -21.93 -11.77 -3.32
N ALA A 206 -22.82 -12.67 -3.77
CA ALA A 206 -24.21 -12.35 -4.11
C ALA A 206 -24.96 -11.73 -2.92
N ARG A 207 -24.67 -12.17 -1.69
CA ARG A 207 -25.30 -11.64 -0.46
C ARG A 207 -25.04 -10.14 -0.22
N PHE A 208 -24.00 -9.56 -0.83
CA PHE A 208 -23.63 -8.15 -0.65
C PHE A 208 -24.22 -7.23 -1.73
N ALA A 209 -25.07 -7.75 -2.61
CA ALA A 209 -25.72 -6.96 -3.66
C ALA A 209 -26.93 -6.14 -3.18
N ALA A 210 -27.40 -6.39 -1.95
CA ALA A 210 -28.56 -5.77 -1.34
C ALA A 210 -28.29 -4.35 -0.79
#